data_AF-A0A2H6EC30-F1
#
_entry.id   AF-A0A2H6EC30-F1
#
_cell.length_a   1.000
_cell.length_b   1.000
_cell.length_c   1.000
_cell.angle_alpha   90.00
_cell.angle_beta   90.00
_cell.angle_gamma   90.00
#
_symmetry.space_group_name_H-M   'P 1'
#
loop_
_entity.id
_entity.type
_entity.pdbx_description
1 polymer ?
#
loop_
_entity_poly.entity_id
_entity_poly.type
_entity_poly.pdbx_seq_one_letter_code
_entity_poly.pdbx_strand_id
1 'polypeptide(L)'
;MTKKNKLPDNHNRSLSVTSRIIERTINEMEFVLNGIYKNNIAEVIEPSYTKKERDEILKLLTELKEENENMSHTLELKPDTLIEDWIIFAQLSYLWTILIDSKSNKLKRYGDLPQDSVELIDNFIEKLLTTVEKIKQVGK
;
A
#
# COMPACT_ATOMS: atom_id res chain seq x y z
N MET A 1 -19.17 -6.09 -34.65
CA MET A 1 -19.40 -4.77 -34.02
C MET A 1 -20.11 -4.99 -32.69
N THR A 2 -19.36 -5.11 -31.61
CA THR A 2 -19.90 -5.24 -30.24
C THR A 2 -20.54 -3.92 -29.82
N LYS A 3 -21.77 -3.97 -29.33
CA LYS A 3 -22.48 -2.79 -28.78
C LYS A 3 -21.61 -2.16 -27.69
N LYS A 4 -21.29 -0.87 -27.85
CA LYS A 4 -20.60 -0.07 -26.83
C LYS A 4 -21.48 0.01 -25.60
N ASN A 5 -21.15 -0.72 -24.54
CA ASN A 5 -21.80 -0.61 -23.24
C ASN A 5 -21.19 0.57 -22.48
N LYS A 6 -21.54 1.79 -22.89
CA LYS A 6 -21.12 2.99 -22.16
C LYS A 6 -21.82 3.01 -20.80
N LEU A 7 -21.06 2.73 -19.76
CA LEU A 7 -21.55 2.71 -18.38
C LEU A 7 -21.93 4.12 -17.92
N PRO A 8 -22.90 4.26 -17.00
CA PRO A 8 -23.12 5.52 -16.29
C PRO A 8 -21.87 5.94 -15.50
N ASP A 9 -21.63 7.25 -15.35
CA ASP A 9 -20.39 7.79 -14.79
C ASP A 9 -20.03 7.28 -13.39
N ASN A 10 -21.04 7.07 -12.53
CA ASN A 10 -20.84 6.52 -11.20
C ASN A 10 -20.34 5.05 -11.24
N HIS A 11 -20.87 4.25 -12.16
CA HIS A 11 -20.45 2.86 -12.36
C HIS A 11 -19.04 2.80 -12.97
N ASN A 12 -18.77 3.63 -13.99
CA ASN A 12 -17.44 3.71 -14.58
C ASN A 12 -16.40 4.15 -13.54
N ARG A 13 -16.70 5.15 -12.70
CA ARG A 13 -15.83 5.56 -11.60
C ARG A 13 -15.58 4.43 -10.62
N SER A 14 -16.64 3.77 -10.15
CA SER A 14 -16.51 2.66 -9.19
C SER A 14 -15.65 1.53 -9.76
N LEU A 15 -15.91 1.12 -11.00
CA LEU A 15 -15.16 0.03 -11.64
C LEU A 15 -13.72 0.43 -11.95
N SER A 16 -13.47 1.70 -12.30
CA SER A 16 -12.11 2.19 -12.47
C SER A 16 -11.32 2.13 -11.15
N VAL A 17 -11.96 2.44 -10.01
CA VAL A 17 -11.34 2.27 -8.68
C VAL A 17 -11.08 0.78 -8.40
N THR A 18 -12.06 -0.08 -8.66
CA THR A 18 -11.90 -1.53 -8.47
C THR A 18 -10.75 -2.10 -9.30
N SER A 19 -10.66 -1.72 -10.58
CA SER A 19 -9.59 -2.19 -11.47
C SER A 19 -8.20 -1.81 -10.95
N ARG A 20 -8.02 -0.56 -10.51
CA ARG A 20 -6.76 -0.11 -9.89
C ARG A 20 -6.42 -0.87 -8.61
N ILE A 21 -7.42 -1.21 -7.79
CA ILE A 21 -7.20 -1.99 -6.57
C ILE A 21 -6.75 -3.41 -6.94
N ILE A 22 -7.33 -4.02 -7.97
CA ILE A 22 -6.92 -5.33 -8.49
C ILE A 22 -5.45 -5.27 -8.92
N GLU A 23 -5.08 -4.31 -9.76
CA GLU A 23 -3.69 -4.13 -10.24
C GLU A 23 -2.70 -3.99 -9.09
N ARG A 24 -3.00 -3.12 -8.11
CA ARG A 24 -2.12 -2.92 -6.95
C ARG A 24 -1.97 -4.20 -6.13
N THR A 25 -3.07 -4.90 -5.86
CA THR A 25 -3.06 -6.12 -5.05
C THR A 25 -2.32 -7.25 -5.75
N ILE A 26 -2.46 -7.38 -7.07
CA ILE A 26 -1.69 -8.35 -7.88
C ILE A 26 -0.20 -8.02 -7.79
N ASN A 27 0.19 -6.77 -8.02
CA ASN A 27 1.60 -6.37 -7.96
C ASN A 27 2.20 -6.67 -6.58
N GLU A 28 1.48 -6.37 -5.50
CA GLU A 28 1.89 -6.69 -4.11
C GLU A 28 2.12 -8.20 -3.92
N MET A 29 1.19 -9.04 -4.40
CA MET A 29 1.35 -10.50 -4.34
C MET A 29 2.56 -10.99 -5.16
N GLU A 30 2.78 -10.43 -6.36
CA GLU A 30 3.94 -10.74 -7.19
C GLU A 30 5.26 -10.34 -6.51
N PHE A 31 5.31 -9.17 -5.84
CA PHE A 31 6.48 -8.74 -5.08
C PHE A 31 6.86 -9.75 -3.98
N VAL A 32 5.85 -10.26 -3.26
CA VAL A 32 6.05 -11.28 -2.22
C VAL A 32 6.51 -12.59 -2.84
N LEU A 33 5.82 -13.11 -3.85
CA LEU A 33 6.15 -14.42 -4.44
C LEU A 33 7.53 -14.42 -5.09
N ASN A 34 7.94 -13.31 -5.71
CA ASN A 34 9.25 -13.19 -6.34
C ASN A 34 10.41 -12.98 -5.35
N GLY A 35 10.13 -12.86 -4.04
CA GLY A 35 11.18 -12.67 -3.04
C GLY A 35 11.86 -11.30 -3.15
N ILE A 36 11.22 -10.32 -3.78
CA ILE A 36 11.75 -8.97 -3.98
C ILE A 36 11.56 -8.12 -2.70
N TYR A 37 10.87 -8.66 -1.69
CA TYR A 37 10.76 -8.05 -0.37
C TYR A 37 12.08 -8.14 0.39
N LYS A 38 12.38 -7.10 1.17
CA LYS A 38 13.43 -7.15 2.19
C LYS A 38 12.78 -7.55 3.51
N ASN A 39 13.35 -8.52 4.21
CA ASN A 39 12.97 -8.76 5.60
C ASN A 39 13.22 -7.48 6.40
N ASN A 40 12.18 -7.04 7.12
CA ASN A 40 12.25 -5.88 8.00
C ASN A 40 12.57 -6.36 9.42
N ILE A 41 13.06 -5.45 10.27
CA ILE A 41 13.30 -5.77 11.69
C ILE A 41 11.98 -6.12 12.40
N ALA A 42 10.88 -5.45 12.01
CA ALA A 42 9.57 -5.62 12.62
C ALA A 42 8.71 -6.71 11.94
N GLU A 43 9.10 -7.17 10.76
CA GLU A 43 8.31 -8.13 9.97
C GLU A 43 9.23 -8.98 9.10
N VAL A 44 9.14 -10.30 9.28
CA VAL A 44 9.86 -11.30 8.49
C VAL A 44 8.82 -12.13 7.74
N ILE A 45 9.00 -12.24 6.42
CA ILE A 45 8.14 -13.08 5.59
C ILE A 45 8.89 -14.40 5.36
N GLU A 46 8.26 -15.49 5.81
CA GLU A 46 8.78 -16.85 5.58
C GLU A 46 8.15 -17.45 4.32
N PRO A 47 8.94 -17.85 3.31
CA PRO A 47 8.40 -18.52 2.14
C PRO A 47 7.76 -19.86 2.51
N SER A 48 6.45 -19.98 2.32
CA SER A 48 5.70 -21.21 2.61
C SER A 48 5.39 -22.04 1.37
N TYR A 49 5.29 -21.41 0.19
CA TYR A 49 5.02 -22.09 -1.08
C TYR A 49 6.26 -22.76 -1.66
N THR A 50 6.08 -23.99 -2.15
CA THR A 50 7.05 -24.65 -3.02
C THR A 50 7.24 -23.87 -4.32
N LYS A 51 8.34 -24.16 -5.04
CA LYS A 51 8.57 -23.54 -6.35
C LYS A 51 7.41 -23.79 -7.32
N LYS A 52 6.89 -25.02 -7.38
CA LYS A 52 5.80 -25.38 -8.29
C LYS A 52 4.52 -24.60 -7.98
N GLU A 53 4.13 -24.54 -6.72
CA GLU A 53 2.95 -23.78 -6.29
C GLU A 53 3.11 -22.30 -6.58
N ARG A 54 4.30 -21.74 -6.34
CA ARG A 54 4.60 -20.35 -6.65
C ARG A 54 4.48 -20.05 -8.14
N ASP A 55 5.05 -20.89 -8.98
CA ASP A 55 4.98 -20.74 -10.44
C ASP A 55 3.51 -20.83 -10.92
N GLU A 56 2.71 -21.70 -10.31
CA GLU A 56 1.28 -21.84 -10.58
C GLU A 56 0.49 -20.59 -10.15
N ILE A 57 0.75 -20.05 -8.96
CA ILE A 57 0.11 -18.81 -8.49
C ILE A 57 0.49 -17.64 -9.40
N LEU A 58 1.77 -17.48 -9.74
CA LEU A 58 2.23 -16.41 -10.63
C LEU A 58 1.56 -16.47 -12.01
N LYS A 59 1.34 -17.69 -12.54
CA LYS A 59 0.58 -17.89 -13.78
C LYS A 59 -0.86 -17.40 -13.63
N LEU A 60 -1.55 -17.78 -12.55
CA LEU A 60 -2.92 -17.34 -12.28
C LEU A 60 -3.02 -15.82 -12.07
N LEU A 61 -2.02 -15.20 -11.44
CA LEU A 61 -1.94 -13.74 -11.31
C LEU A 61 -1.79 -13.05 -12.67
N THR A 62 -1.02 -13.65 -13.58
CA THR A 62 -0.89 -13.16 -14.96
C THR A 62 -2.24 -13.22 -15.69
N GLU A 63 -2.95 -14.35 -15.61
CA GLU A 63 -4.30 -14.52 -16.19
C GLU A 63 -5.29 -13.49 -15.62
N LEU A 64 -5.27 -13.27 -14.30
CA LEU A 64 -6.14 -12.26 -13.65
C LEU A 64 -5.83 -10.83 -14.11
N LYS A 65 -4.56 -10.52 -14.34
CA LYS A 65 -4.13 -9.21 -14.86
C LYS A 65 -4.63 -8.98 -16.28
N GLU A 66 -4.52 -10.00 -17.14
CA GLU A 66 -5.04 -9.96 -18.51
C GLU A 66 -6.56 -9.76 -18.53
N GLU A 67 -7.30 -10.47 -17.67
CA GLU A 67 -8.76 -10.28 -17.54
C GLU A 67 -9.14 -8.88 -17.03
N ASN A 68 -8.39 -8.33 -16.07
CA ASN A 68 -8.61 -6.97 -15.60
C ASN A 68 -8.30 -5.92 -16.69
N GLU A 69 -7.24 -6.12 -17.48
CA GLU A 69 -6.91 -5.27 -18.63
C GLU A 69 -8.00 -5.32 -19.70
N ASN A 70 -8.48 -6.52 -20.04
CA ASN A 70 -9.58 -6.73 -20.97
C ASN A 70 -10.86 -6.05 -20.48
N MET A 71 -11.19 -6.16 -19.19
CA MET A 71 -12.33 -5.47 -18.58
C MET A 71 -12.16 -3.94 -18.70
N SER A 72 -10.98 -3.41 -18.36
CA SER A 72 -10.69 -1.98 -18.44
C SER A 72 -10.83 -1.41 -19.84
N HIS A 73 -10.31 -2.12 -20.85
CA HIS A 73 -10.43 -1.72 -22.25
C HIS A 73 -11.87 -1.84 -22.76
N THR A 74 -12.55 -2.94 -22.45
CA THR A 74 -13.93 -3.20 -22.93
C THR A 74 -14.93 -2.20 -22.36
N LEU A 75 -14.74 -1.77 -21.12
CA LEU A 75 -15.64 -0.86 -20.40
C LEU A 75 -15.20 0.62 -20.46
N GLU A 76 -14.12 0.92 -21.20
CA GLU A 76 -13.51 2.25 -21.29
C GLU A 76 -13.28 2.86 -19.90
N LEU A 77 -12.73 2.07 -18.97
CA LEU A 77 -12.40 2.53 -17.63
C LEU A 77 -11.28 3.57 -17.69
N LYS A 78 -11.38 4.60 -16.85
CA LYS A 78 -10.44 5.72 -16.89
C LYS A 78 -9.25 5.46 -15.97
N PRO A 79 -8.01 5.51 -16.48
CA PRO A 79 -6.85 5.52 -15.61
C PRO A 79 -6.86 6.79 -14.77
N ASP A 80 -6.24 6.71 -13.60
CA ASP A 80 -5.96 7.89 -12.79
C ASP A 80 -4.51 8.31 -13.02
N THR A 81 -4.25 9.61 -13.13
CA THR A 81 -2.89 10.14 -13.24
C THR A 81 -2.55 10.79 -11.92
N LEU A 82 -1.66 10.15 -11.18
CA LEU A 82 -1.19 10.64 -9.89
C LEU A 82 0.18 11.29 -10.07
N ILE A 83 0.37 12.42 -9.40
CA ILE A 83 1.68 13.08 -9.34
C ILE A 83 2.49 12.41 -8.22
N GLU A 84 3.73 12.04 -8.51
CA GLU A 84 4.62 11.35 -7.56
C GLU A 84 4.69 12.07 -6.21
N ASP A 85 4.89 13.39 -6.22
CA ASP A 85 4.93 14.22 -5.01
C ASP A 85 3.67 14.07 -4.16
N TRP A 86 2.49 13.96 -4.78
CA TRP A 86 1.23 13.79 -4.05
C TRP A 86 1.15 12.42 -3.40
N ILE A 87 1.63 11.37 -4.08
CA ILE A 87 1.71 10.02 -3.52
C ILE A 87 2.63 10.02 -2.31
N ILE A 88 3.86 10.52 -2.46
CA ILE A 88 4.85 10.57 -1.38
C ILE A 88 4.33 11.40 -0.21
N PHE A 89 3.75 12.57 -0.46
CA PHE A 89 3.20 13.43 0.58
C PHE A 89 2.04 12.77 1.35
N ALA A 90 1.16 12.05 0.64
CA ALA A 90 0.07 11.31 1.27
C ALA A 90 0.61 10.21 2.20
N GLN A 91 1.62 9.45 1.75
CA GLN A 91 2.25 8.41 2.57
C GLN A 91 2.97 9.00 3.80
N LEU A 92 3.70 10.10 3.64
CA LEU A 92 4.35 10.79 4.76
C LEU A 92 3.34 11.32 5.78
N SER A 93 2.20 11.85 5.31
CA SER A 93 1.13 12.34 6.19
C SER A 93 0.46 11.20 6.97
N TYR A 94 0.30 10.04 6.33
CA TYR A 94 -0.20 8.84 7.00
C TYR A 94 0.79 8.32 8.04
N LEU A 95 2.08 8.21 7.69
CA LEU A 95 3.15 7.82 8.62
C LEU A 95 3.24 8.76 9.83
N TRP A 96 3.15 10.07 9.58
CA TRP A 96 3.11 11.07 10.64
C TRP A 96 1.99 10.79 11.63
N THR A 97 0.79 10.47 11.12
CA THR A 97 -0.38 10.16 11.94
C THR A 97 -0.14 8.92 12.81
N ILE A 98 0.39 7.83 12.23
CA ILE A 98 0.74 6.61 12.98
C ILE A 98 1.75 6.92 14.09
N LEU A 99 2.80 7.67 13.78
CA LEU A 99 3.86 7.99 14.73
C LEU A 99 3.34 8.83 15.91
N ILE A 100 2.51 9.85 15.62
CA ILE A 100 1.87 10.65 16.67
C ILE A 100 0.97 9.80 17.56
N ASP A 101 0.20 8.89 16.97
CA ASP A 101 -0.68 7.97 17.71
C ASP A 101 0.08 6.89 18.49
N SER A 102 1.37 6.73 18.22
CA SER A 102 2.28 5.81 18.91
C SER A 102 3.02 6.44 20.08
N LYS A 103 2.81 7.74 20.38
CA LYS A 103 3.39 8.40 21.56
C LYS A 103 2.87 7.78 22.86
N SER A 104 3.71 7.80 23.89
CA SER A 104 3.42 7.22 25.20
C SER A 104 2.07 7.67 25.78
N ASN A 105 1.74 8.96 25.64
CA ASN A 105 0.48 9.55 26.13
C ASN A 105 -0.76 9.01 25.43
N LYS A 106 -0.63 8.54 24.17
CA LYS A 106 -1.70 7.86 23.41
C LYS A 106 -1.76 6.38 23.75
N LEU A 107 -0.62 5.76 24.02
CA LEU A 107 -0.53 4.35 24.38
C LEU A 107 -1.13 4.01 25.75
N LYS A 108 -1.27 5.00 26.66
CA LYS A 108 -1.96 4.82 27.96
C LYS A 108 -3.34 4.19 27.86
N ARG A 109 -4.02 4.32 26.70
CA ARG A 109 -5.32 3.66 26.45
C ARG A 109 -5.24 2.12 26.41
N TYR A 110 -4.05 1.55 26.27
CA TYR A 110 -3.79 0.12 26.22
C TYR A 110 -3.19 -0.44 27.52
N GLY A 111 -3.03 0.39 28.55
CA GLY A 111 -2.46 0.01 29.84
C GLY A 111 -1.42 1.02 30.34
N ASP A 112 -0.99 0.83 31.58
CA ASP A 112 0.03 1.66 32.19
C ASP A 112 1.42 1.34 31.63
N LEU A 113 2.22 2.39 31.43
CA LEU A 113 3.61 2.28 30.98
C LEU A 113 4.55 2.66 32.14
N PRO A 114 5.62 1.87 32.39
CA PRO A 114 6.69 2.28 33.29
C PRO A 114 7.28 3.62 32.87
N GLN A 115 7.63 4.46 33.85
CA GLN A 115 8.11 5.83 33.58
C GLN A 115 9.37 5.85 32.70
N ASP A 116 10.29 4.91 32.90
CA ASP A 116 11.52 4.80 32.08
C ASP A 116 11.21 4.44 30.62
N SER A 117 10.15 3.67 30.37
CA SER A 117 9.70 3.31 29.03
C SER A 117 9.02 4.49 28.30
N VAL A 118 8.35 5.38 29.05
CA VAL A 118 7.67 6.56 28.49
C VAL A 118 8.66 7.45 27.75
N GLU A 119 9.75 7.84 28.42
CA GLU A 119 10.77 8.71 27.84
C GLU A 119 11.48 8.05 26.67
N LEU A 120 11.80 6.75 26.79
CA LEU A 120 12.47 6.00 25.73
C LEU A 120 11.62 5.90 24.45
N ILE A 121 10.34 5.57 24.59
CA ILE A 121 9.39 5.48 23.46
C ILE A 121 9.28 6.84 22.77
N ASP A 122 9.01 7.91 23.52
CA ASP A 122 8.80 9.23 22.94
C ASP A 122 10.07 9.73 22.23
N ASN A 123 11.26 9.46 22.79
CA ASN A 123 12.53 9.79 22.15
C ASN A 123 12.73 9.09 20.79
N PHE A 124 12.29 7.83 20.64
CA PHE A 124 12.35 7.15 19.34
C PHE A 124 11.33 7.73 18.36
N ILE A 125 10.09 7.95 18.81
CA ILE A 125 9.03 8.52 17.98
C ILE A 125 9.41 9.92 17.47
N GLU A 126 9.98 10.78 18.32
CA GLU A 126 10.43 12.12 17.91
C GLU A 126 11.53 12.09 16.84
N LYS A 127 12.49 11.16 16.94
CA LYS A 127 13.53 10.98 15.92
C LYS A 127 12.93 10.55 14.58
N LEU A 128 11.93 9.67 14.60
CA LEU A 128 11.21 9.23 13.39
C LEU A 128 10.40 10.38 12.79
N LEU A 129 9.65 11.13 13.61
CA LEU A 129 8.90 12.32 13.18
C LEU A 129 9.81 13.36 12.52
N THR A 130 10.93 13.68 13.16
CA THR A 130 11.94 14.61 12.61
C THR A 130 12.43 14.16 11.23
N THR A 131 12.60 12.84 11.03
CA THR A 131 13.03 12.30 9.73
C THR A 131 11.93 12.43 8.67
N VAL A 132 10.68 12.14 9.03
CA VAL A 132 9.51 12.35 8.15
C VAL A 132 9.40 13.83 7.73
N GLU A 133 9.59 14.76 8.66
CA GLU A 133 9.61 16.21 8.37
C GLU A 133 10.72 16.61 7.41
N LYS A 134 11.93 16.08 7.59
CA LYS A 134 13.05 16.35 6.67
C LYS A 134 12.71 15.88 5.26
N ILE A 135 12.17 14.68 5.10
CA ILE A 135 11.77 14.16 3.77
C ILE A 135 10.73 15.08 3.13
N LYS A 136 9.72 15.52 3.91
CA LYS A 136 8.67 16.44 3.45
C LYS A 136 9.22 17.80 2.98
N GLN A 137 10.43 18.18 3.37
CA GLN A 137 11.09 19.44 2.97
C GLN A 137 11.97 19.29 1.72
N VAL A 138 12.32 18.06 1.29
CA VAL A 138 13.19 17.84 0.12
C VAL A 138 12.53 18.25 -1.20
N GLY A 139 11.21 18.06 -1.31
CA GLY A 139 10.43 18.40 -2.51
C GLY A 139 9.79 19.79 -2.48
N LYS A 140 10.28 20.71 -1.63
CA LYS A 140 9.81 22.11 -1.58
C LYS A 140 10.72 23.06 -2.34
#